data_AF-A0A5E4I245-F1
#
_entry.id   AF-A0A5E4I245-F1
#
_cell.length_a   1.000
_cell.length_b   1.000
_cell.length_c   1.000
_cell.angle_alpha   90.00
_cell.angle_beta   90.00
_cell.angle_gamma   90.00
#
_symmetry.space_group_name_H-M   'P 1'
#
loop_
_entity.id
_entity.type
_entity.pdbx_description
1 polymer ?
#
loop_
_entity_poly.entity_id
_entity_poly.type
_entity_poly.pdbx_seq_one_letter_code
_entity_poly.pdbx_strand_id
1 'polypeptide(L)'
;MKETIKEIFSIFYGRRQMLLAVFTALVYAAFLIPLKPFPLIPGITEIRIANFVPVVFAIFFGPAAAWGAAFGNLIGDLFGTLTDASIFGFIGNFIFAYVAYKIWHHYTKNEKITLTQRQLGVFWLAAFLASVACALIIAPAVSRLDYAPGTPMPLLFAFIALNNFLPSLVLGPVLIKLFYPMLKKSKLIYGA
;
A
#
# COMPACT_ATOMS: atom_id res chain seq x y z
N MET A 1 -22.14 4.71 0.86
CA MET A 1 -21.27 5.89 1.11
C MET A 1 -21.08 6.18 2.60
N LYS A 2 -22.14 6.37 3.41
CA LYS A 2 -22.02 6.63 4.87
C LYS A 2 -21.21 5.56 5.64
N GLU A 3 -21.48 4.28 5.38
CA GLU A 3 -20.75 3.13 5.95
C GLU A 3 -19.24 3.16 5.64
N THR A 4 -18.88 3.43 4.39
CA THR A 4 -17.49 3.50 3.91
C THR A 4 -16.71 4.63 4.56
N ILE A 5 -17.32 5.82 4.68
CA ILE A 5 -16.68 6.96 5.34
C ILE A 5 -16.46 6.65 6.82
N LYS A 6 -17.47 6.07 7.49
CA LYS A 6 -17.36 5.66 8.89
C LYS A 6 -16.22 4.66 9.08
N GLU A 7 -16.09 3.66 8.21
CA GLU A 7 -15.01 2.68 8.23
C GLU A 7 -13.62 3.34 8.12
N ILE A 8 -13.43 4.23 7.14
CA ILE A 8 -12.15 4.92 6.90
C ILE A 8 -11.71 5.77 8.10
N PHE A 9 -12.64 6.50 8.72
CA PHE A 9 -12.32 7.40 9.82
C PHE A 9 -12.44 6.77 11.20
N SER A 10 -13.05 5.58 11.33
CA SER A 10 -13.18 4.87 12.61
C SER A 10 -11.83 4.61 13.30
N ILE A 11 -10.75 4.51 12.51
CA ILE A 11 -9.41 4.22 13.00
C ILE A 11 -8.88 5.28 13.97
N PHE A 12 -9.33 6.53 13.87
CA PHE A 12 -8.88 7.63 14.72
C PHE A 12 -9.54 7.64 16.11
N TYR A 13 -10.57 6.83 16.31
CA TYR A 13 -11.27 6.72 17.59
C TYR A 13 -10.73 5.56 18.45
N GLY A 14 -9.89 4.69 17.88
CA GLY A 14 -9.36 3.52 18.56
C GLY A 14 -7.85 3.57 18.73
N ARG A 15 -7.37 3.54 19.98
CA ARG A 15 -5.93 3.54 20.30
C ARG A 15 -5.16 2.47 19.52
N ARG A 16 -5.72 1.26 19.44
CA ARG A 16 -5.07 0.14 18.74
C ARG A 16 -4.95 0.41 17.24
N GLN A 17 -6.00 0.91 16.60
CA GLN A 17 -6.03 1.18 15.17
C GLN A 17 -5.06 2.32 14.82
N MET A 18 -5.00 3.37 15.65
CA MET A 18 -4.00 4.44 15.51
C MET A 18 -2.57 3.89 15.60
N LEU A 19 -2.29 3.04 16.59
CA LEU A 19 -0.96 2.42 16.74
C LEU A 19 -0.60 1.54 15.54
N LEU A 20 -1.55 0.80 14.98
CA LEU A 20 -1.33 0.01 13.77
C LEU A 20 -1.08 0.87 12.53
N ALA A 21 -1.76 2.02 12.42
CA ALA A 21 -1.50 2.99 11.36
C ALA A 21 -0.10 3.60 11.48
N VAL A 22 0.30 4.04 12.68
CA VAL A 22 1.65 4.54 12.95
C VAL A 22 2.71 3.48 12.68
N PHE A 23 2.50 2.25 13.17
CA PHE A 23 3.40 1.13 12.90
C PHE A 23 3.56 0.87 11.40
N THR A 24 2.44 0.85 10.66
CA THR A 24 2.47 0.69 9.20
C THR A 24 3.26 1.81 8.52
N ALA A 25 3.03 3.06 8.92
CA ALA A 25 3.74 4.21 8.37
C ALA A 25 5.25 4.14 8.62
N LEU A 26 5.65 3.80 9.86
CA LEU A 26 7.06 3.70 10.24
C LEU A 26 7.76 2.55 9.50
N VAL A 27 7.14 1.38 9.44
CA VAL A 27 7.71 0.23 8.70
C VAL A 27 7.82 0.57 7.21
N TYR A 28 6.77 1.15 6.61
CA TYR A 28 6.79 1.48 5.19
C TYR A 28 7.86 2.53 4.88
N ALA A 29 7.95 3.60 5.67
CA ALA A 29 8.99 4.61 5.53
C ALA A 29 10.40 4.03 5.75
N ALA A 30 10.59 3.14 6.73
CA ALA A 30 11.87 2.51 6.99
C ALA A 30 12.37 1.65 5.82
N PHE A 31 11.47 1.07 5.02
CA PHE A 31 11.85 0.40 3.77
C PHE A 31 12.05 1.37 2.61
N LEU A 32 11.29 2.46 2.52
CA LEU A 32 11.43 3.46 1.45
C LEU A 32 12.74 4.26 1.56
N ILE A 33 13.07 4.77 2.74
CA ILE A 33 14.19 5.71 2.93
C ILE A 33 15.53 5.15 2.41
N PRO A 34 15.93 3.90 2.71
CA PRO A 34 17.19 3.34 2.19
C PRO A 34 17.20 3.06 0.69
N LEU A 35 16.03 2.97 0.04
CA LEU A 35 15.89 2.67 -1.38
C LEU A 35 15.88 3.92 -2.26
N LYS A 36 15.63 5.10 -1.67
CA LYS A 36 15.63 6.41 -2.36
C LYS A 36 16.86 6.75 -3.20
N PRO A 37 18.08 6.36 -2.80
CA PRO A 37 19.27 6.59 -3.62
C PRO A 37 19.30 5.79 -4.94
N PHE A 38 18.39 4.82 -5.14
CA PHE A 38 18.36 3.94 -6.31
C PHE A 38 17.10 4.17 -7.18
N PRO A 39 16.97 5.35 -7.83
CA PRO A 39 15.82 5.65 -8.68
C PRO A 39 15.77 4.73 -9.90
N LEU A 40 14.60 4.14 -10.17
CA LEU A 40 14.31 3.48 -11.43
C LEU A 40 14.07 4.52 -12.54
N ILE A 41 13.39 5.62 -12.19
CA ILE A 41 13.30 6.84 -13.00
C ILE A 41 13.71 8.02 -12.13
N PRO A 42 14.77 8.77 -12.49
CA PRO A 42 15.26 9.90 -11.70
C PRO A 42 14.14 10.89 -11.37
N GLY A 43 14.01 11.27 -10.09
CA GLY A 43 13.03 12.25 -9.62
C GLY A 43 11.59 11.75 -9.43
N ILE A 44 11.26 10.49 -9.78
CA ILE A 44 9.87 10.00 -9.78
C ILE A 44 9.68 8.71 -8.97
N THR A 45 10.47 7.68 -9.23
CA THR A 45 10.27 6.39 -8.57
C THR A 45 11.54 5.57 -8.49
N GLU A 46 11.82 5.02 -7.31
CA GLU A 46 12.83 3.99 -7.06
C GLU A 46 12.31 2.58 -7.33
N ILE A 47 13.19 1.57 -7.18
CA ILE A 47 12.75 0.19 -7.01
C ILE A 47 12.04 0.11 -5.65
N ARG A 48 10.71 0.16 -5.66
CA ARG A 48 9.91 0.23 -4.44
C ARG A 48 9.67 -1.15 -3.85
N ILE A 49 10.74 -1.85 -3.47
CA ILE A 49 10.65 -3.12 -2.74
C ILE A 49 9.70 -2.94 -1.53
N ALA A 50 9.72 -1.78 -0.88
CA ALA A 50 8.82 -1.39 0.20
C ALA A 50 7.31 -1.58 -0.08
N ASN A 51 6.88 -1.61 -1.35
CA ASN A 51 5.46 -1.68 -1.73
C ASN A 51 4.75 -2.99 -1.38
N PHE A 52 5.47 -4.02 -0.95
CA PHE A 52 4.81 -5.15 -0.29
C PHE A 52 4.10 -4.71 1.01
N VAL A 53 4.60 -3.68 1.70
CA VAL A 53 4.10 -3.27 3.03
C VAL A 53 2.64 -2.81 2.95
N PRO A 54 2.24 -1.84 2.10
CA PRO A 54 0.85 -1.43 1.98
C PRO A 54 -0.11 -2.59 1.75
N VAL A 55 0.23 -3.53 0.86
CA VAL A 55 -0.64 -4.65 0.50
C VAL A 55 -0.70 -5.69 1.63
N VAL A 56 0.44 -6.14 2.14
CA VAL A 56 0.49 -7.15 3.22
C VAL A 56 -0.16 -6.63 4.49
N PHE A 57 0.12 -5.38 4.86
CA PHE A 57 -0.47 -4.80 6.06
C PHE A 57 -1.94 -4.46 5.86
N ALA A 58 -2.41 -4.18 4.64
CA ALA A 58 -3.85 -4.06 4.37
C ALA A 58 -4.62 -5.36 4.67
N ILE A 59 -4.02 -6.52 4.40
CA ILE A 59 -4.59 -7.83 4.74
C ILE A 59 -4.75 -7.99 6.25
N PHE A 60 -3.79 -7.48 7.02
CA PHE A 60 -3.76 -7.67 8.47
C PHE A 60 -4.45 -6.58 9.27
N PHE A 61 -4.32 -5.31 8.88
CA PHE A 61 -4.71 -4.15 9.70
C PHE A 61 -5.83 -3.33 9.05
N GLY A 62 -6.26 -3.70 7.84
CA GLY A 62 -7.38 -3.09 7.15
C GLY A 62 -7.25 -1.57 6.96
N PRO A 63 -8.27 -0.76 7.29
CA PRO A 63 -8.22 0.70 7.11
C PRO A 63 -7.07 1.39 7.85
N ALA A 64 -6.53 0.82 8.93
CA ALA A 64 -5.38 1.37 9.63
C ALA A 64 -4.12 1.33 8.75
N ALA A 65 -3.94 0.25 7.98
CA ALA A 65 -2.84 0.16 7.03
C ALA A 65 -3.01 1.12 5.84
N ALA A 66 -4.24 1.46 5.45
CA ALA A 66 -4.48 2.46 4.41
C ALA A 66 -3.95 3.85 4.81
N TRP A 67 -4.31 4.31 6.01
CA TRP A 67 -3.73 5.55 6.55
C TRP A 67 -2.23 5.44 6.77
N GLY A 68 -1.77 4.30 7.30
CA GLY A 68 -0.35 4.05 7.49
C GLY A 68 0.45 4.11 6.19
N ALA A 69 -0.06 3.55 5.08
CA ALA A 69 0.59 3.61 3.79
C ALA A 69 0.68 5.05 3.25
N ALA A 70 -0.40 5.83 3.42
CA ALA A 70 -0.45 7.24 3.01
C ALA A 70 0.61 8.08 3.75
N PHE A 71 0.62 8.01 5.09
CA PHE A 71 1.59 8.71 5.91
C PHE A 71 3.01 8.16 5.75
N GLY A 72 3.17 6.85 5.59
CA GLY A 72 4.47 6.22 5.37
C GLY A 72 5.12 6.67 4.06
N ASN A 73 4.34 6.78 2.98
CA ASN A 73 4.83 7.35 1.72
C ASN A 73 5.23 8.81 1.91
N LEU A 74 4.39 9.62 2.54
CA LEU A 74 4.69 11.05 2.78
C LEU A 74 5.94 11.22 3.63
N ILE A 75 6.10 10.45 4.71
CA ILE A 75 7.31 10.43 5.53
C ILE A 75 8.50 10.09 4.66
N GLY A 76 8.40 9.04 3.84
CA GLY A 76 9.45 8.72 2.86
C GLY A 76 9.81 9.94 2.00
N ASP A 77 8.82 10.59 1.39
CA ASP A 77 9.02 11.76 0.52
C ASP A 77 9.79 12.89 1.20
N LEU A 78 9.59 13.12 2.51
CA LEU A 78 10.38 14.10 3.28
C LEU A 78 11.90 13.86 3.23
N PHE A 79 12.35 12.64 2.96
CA PHE A 79 13.76 12.26 2.83
C PHE A 79 14.26 12.33 1.37
N GLY A 80 13.95 13.43 0.66
CA GLY A 80 14.63 13.77 -0.60
C GLY A 80 13.80 13.68 -1.89
N THR A 81 12.50 13.41 -1.83
CA THR A 81 11.61 13.39 -3.02
C THR A 81 10.29 14.13 -2.79
N LEU A 82 10.24 15.04 -1.82
CA LEU A 82 9.05 15.83 -1.51
C LEU A 82 8.80 16.85 -2.61
N THR A 83 7.62 16.76 -3.24
CA THR A 83 7.15 17.71 -4.25
C THR A 83 5.66 17.99 -4.04
N ASP A 84 5.06 18.92 -4.78
CA ASP A 84 3.60 19.09 -4.76
C ASP A 84 2.86 17.83 -5.28
N ALA A 85 3.52 16.98 -6.09
CA ALA A 85 3.01 15.67 -6.47
C ALA A 85 2.90 14.68 -5.29
N SER A 86 3.59 14.91 -4.17
CA SER A 86 3.50 14.07 -2.96
C SER A 86 2.10 14.02 -2.35
N ILE A 87 1.23 15.01 -2.62
CA ILE A 87 -0.19 14.95 -2.24
C ILE A 87 -0.88 13.79 -2.96
N PHE A 88 -0.58 13.58 -4.24
CA PHE A 88 -1.11 12.47 -5.02
C PHE A 88 -0.45 11.15 -4.63
N GLY A 89 0.83 11.18 -4.21
CA GLY A 89 1.49 10.05 -3.57
C GLY A 89 0.79 9.60 -2.28
N PHE A 90 0.42 10.55 -1.43
CA PHE A 90 -0.35 10.31 -0.20
C PHE A 90 -1.70 9.65 -0.50
N ILE A 91 -2.49 10.24 -1.41
CA ILE A 91 -3.81 9.72 -1.80
C ILE A 91 -3.69 8.37 -2.50
N GLY A 92 -2.73 8.24 -3.41
CA GLY A 92 -2.47 7.01 -4.16
C GLY A 92 -2.13 5.84 -3.24
N ASN A 93 -1.27 6.06 -2.24
CA ASN A 93 -0.89 5.02 -1.28
C ASN A 93 -2.01 4.68 -0.29
N PHE A 94 -2.84 5.66 0.09
CA PHE A 94 -4.08 5.37 0.81
C PHE A 94 -4.96 4.39 0.01
N ILE A 95 -5.24 4.74 -1.25
CA ILE A 95 -6.07 3.93 -2.16
C ILE A 95 -5.44 2.56 -2.40
N PHE A 96 -4.11 2.50 -2.53
CA PHE A 96 -3.35 1.27 -2.73
C PHE A 96 -3.67 0.25 -1.63
N ALA A 97 -3.39 0.59 -0.37
CA ALA A 97 -3.68 -0.31 0.74
C ALA A 97 -5.21 -0.50 0.93
N TYR A 98 -6.03 0.53 0.75
CA TYR A 98 -7.46 0.42 0.96
C TYR A 98 -8.15 -0.52 -0.05
N VAL A 99 -7.80 -0.44 -1.34
CA VAL A 99 -8.34 -1.36 -2.37
C VAL A 99 -7.91 -2.80 -2.09
N ALA A 100 -6.65 -3.03 -1.73
CA ALA A 100 -6.15 -4.35 -1.38
C ALA A 100 -6.95 -4.95 -0.19
N TYR A 101 -7.15 -4.13 0.85
CA TYR A 101 -7.97 -4.46 2.02
C TYR A 101 -9.40 -4.86 1.60
N LYS A 102 -10.10 -4.01 0.83
CA LYS A 102 -11.51 -4.24 0.47
C LYS A 102 -11.68 -5.51 -0.34
N ILE A 103 -10.82 -5.76 -1.34
CA ILE A 103 -10.89 -6.96 -2.18
C ILE A 103 -10.66 -8.20 -1.32
N TRP A 104 -9.56 -8.23 -0.55
CA TRP A 104 -9.23 -9.39 0.27
C TRP A 104 -10.34 -9.74 1.26
N HIS A 105 -10.78 -8.78 2.08
CA HIS A 105 -11.78 -9.05 3.11
C HIS A 105 -13.18 -9.30 2.56
N HIS A 106 -13.47 -8.85 1.33
CA HIS A 106 -14.72 -9.20 0.66
C HIS A 106 -14.73 -10.68 0.27
N TYR A 107 -13.65 -11.17 -0.36
CA TYR A 107 -13.59 -12.54 -0.89
C TYR A 107 -13.15 -13.61 0.12
N THR A 108 -12.50 -13.23 1.23
CA THR A 108 -12.01 -14.16 2.26
C THR A 108 -12.70 -13.97 3.61
N LYS A 109 -13.88 -13.33 3.61
CA LYS A 109 -14.64 -13.03 4.83
C LYS A 109 -14.86 -14.30 5.66
N ASN A 110 -14.57 -14.22 6.96
CA ASN A 110 -14.69 -15.32 7.93
C ASN A 110 -13.77 -16.52 7.67
N GLU A 111 -12.81 -16.42 6.74
CA GLU A 111 -11.84 -17.48 6.50
C GLU A 111 -10.60 -17.30 7.36
N LYS A 112 -10.00 -18.41 7.78
CA LYS A 112 -8.64 -18.38 8.34
C LYS A 112 -7.66 -18.11 7.20
N ILE A 113 -6.67 -17.25 7.43
CA ILE A 113 -5.59 -17.02 6.46
C ILE A 113 -4.70 -18.28 6.47
N THR A 114 -4.78 -19.06 5.40
CA THR A 114 -3.99 -20.31 5.22
C THR A 114 -3.24 -20.32 3.88
N LEU A 115 -3.46 -19.32 3.03
CA LEU A 115 -2.86 -19.19 1.70
C LEU A 115 -3.13 -20.41 0.81
N THR A 116 -4.38 -20.90 0.81
CA THR A 116 -4.85 -21.84 -0.22
C THR A 116 -4.70 -21.22 -1.62
N GLN A 117 -4.75 -22.04 -2.67
CA GLN A 117 -4.65 -21.53 -4.05
C GLN A 117 -5.68 -20.44 -4.36
N ARG A 118 -6.91 -20.58 -3.84
CA ARG A 118 -7.94 -19.55 -3.94
C ARG A 118 -7.53 -18.26 -3.21
N GLN A 119 -7.03 -18.37 -1.98
CA GLN A 119 -6.57 -17.20 -1.23
C GLN A 119 -5.37 -16.51 -1.91
N LEU A 120 -4.41 -17.27 -2.43
CA LEU A 120 -3.31 -16.71 -3.22
C LEU A 120 -3.81 -15.96 -4.46
N GLY A 121 -4.76 -16.55 -5.20
CA GLY A 121 -5.40 -15.89 -6.35
C GLY A 121 -6.09 -14.57 -5.96
N VAL A 122 -6.85 -14.57 -4.86
CA VAL A 122 -7.49 -13.35 -4.33
C VAL A 122 -6.44 -12.31 -3.91
N PHE A 123 -5.37 -12.73 -3.24
CA PHE A 123 -4.29 -11.84 -2.82
C PHE A 123 -3.61 -11.17 -4.02
N TRP A 124 -3.26 -11.93 -5.06
CA TRP A 124 -2.63 -11.37 -6.25
C TRP A 124 -3.58 -10.47 -7.04
N LEU A 125 -4.86 -10.84 -7.14
CA LEU A 125 -5.87 -9.96 -7.73
C LEU A 125 -6.00 -8.65 -6.96
N ALA A 126 -6.04 -8.73 -5.62
CA ALA A 126 -6.10 -7.56 -4.75
C ALA A 126 -4.87 -6.67 -4.95
N ALA A 127 -3.67 -7.25 -4.94
CA ALA A 127 -2.41 -6.53 -5.15
C ALA A 127 -2.35 -5.86 -6.52
N PHE A 128 -2.79 -6.55 -7.59
CA PHE A 128 -2.80 -6.02 -8.94
C PHE A 128 -3.76 -4.84 -9.10
N LEU A 129 -5.03 -5.01 -8.71
CA LEU A 129 -6.04 -3.97 -8.82
C LEU A 129 -5.74 -2.76 -7.94
N ALA A 130 -5.18 -3.00 -6.75
CA ALA A 130 -4.69 -1.94 -5.88
C ALA A 130 -3.54 -1.15 -6.52
N SER A 131 -2.60 -1.85 -7.15
CA SER A 131 -1.45 -1.22 -7.83
C SER A 131 -1.89 -0.35 -8.99
N VAL A 132 -2.84 -0.84 -9.79
CA VAL A 132 -3.49 -0.08 -10.88
C VAL A 132 -4.23 1.14 -10.32
N ALA A 133 -5.01 0.99 -9.26
CA ALA A 133 -5.74 2.09 -8.65
C ALA A 133 -4.81 3.20 -8.14
N CYS A 134 -3.67 2.83 -7.54
CA CYS A 134 -2.63 3.78 -7.15
C CYS A 134 -2.02 4.51 -8.35
N ALA A 135 -1.69 3.78 -9.42
CA ALA A 135 -1.12 4.34 -10.64
C ALA A 135 -2.07 5.31 -11.36
N LEU A 136 -3.39 5.05 -11.33
CA LEU A 136 -4.42 5.95 -11.88
C LEU A 136 -4.45 7.33 -11.17
N ILE A 137 -3.99 7.40 -9.92
CA ILE A 137 -3.91 8.65 -9.17
C ILE A 137 -2.58 9.36 -9.42
N ILE A 138 -1.47 8.63 -9.35
CA ILE A 138 -0.13 9.22 -9.36
C ILE A 138 0.31 9.58 -10.79
N ALA A 139 0.13 8.70 -11.77
CA ALA A 139 0.68 8.91 -13.12
C ALA A 139 0.13 10.17 -13.81
N PRO A 140 -1.19 10.48 -13.75
CA PRO A 140 -1.70 11.69 -14.35
C PRO A 140 -1.29 12.97 -13.62
N ALA A 141 -1.00 12.89 -12.31
CA ALA A 141 -0.52 14.03 -11.54
C ALA A 141 0.95 14.35 -11.88
N VAL A 142 1.82 13.33 -11.81
CA VAL A 142 3.24 13.44 -12.18
C VAL A 142 3.40 13.93 -13.61
N SER A 143 2.59 13.41 -14.55
CA SER A 143 2.63 13.84 -15.95
C SER A 143 2.18 15.27 -16.17
N ARG A 144 1.18 15.77 -15.42
CA ARG A 144 0.67 17.15 -15.58
C ARG A 144 1.54 18.20 -14.92
N LEU A 145 2.21 17.82 -13.83
CA LEU A 145 3.12 18.69 -13.08
C LEU A 145 4.55 18.65 -13.64
N ASP A 146 4.76 17.91 -14.74
CA ASP A 146 6.04 17.79 -15.46
C ASP A 146 7.22 17.32 -14.60
N TYR A 147 6.96 16.46 -13.61
CA TYR A 147 8.02 15.79 -12.83
C TYR A 147 8.70 14.65 -13.60
N ALA A 148 8.21 14.34 -14.80
CA ALA A 148 8.70 13.27 -15.66
C ALA A 148 8.83 13.73 -17.12
N PRO A 149 9.61 14.78 -17.38
CA PRO A 149 9.68 15.38 -18.71
C PRO A 149 10.12 14.34 -19.74
N GLY A 150 9.42 14.31 -20.87
CA GLY A 150 9.67 13.36 -21.95
C GLY A 150 9.17 11.93 -21.69
N THR A 151 8.55 11.64 -20.53
CA THR A 151 7.96 10.32 -20.25
C THR A 151 6.45 10.33 -20.53
N PRO A 152 5.94 9.55 -21.50
CA PRO A 152 4.51 9.50 -21.77
C PRO A 152 3.71 8.96 -20.57
N MET A 153 2.53 9.52 -20.30
CA MET A 153 1.66 9.11 -19.19
C MET A 153 1.36 7.60 -19.14
N PRO A 154 1.08 6.89 -20.27
CA PRO A 154 0.88 5.45 -20.24
C PRO A 154 2.09 4.67 -19.73
N LEU A 155 3.30 5.16 -20.02
CA LEU A 155 4.54 4.55 -19.56
C LEU A 155 4.75 4.77 -18.06
N LEU A 156 4.48 5.99 -17.55
CA LEU A 156 4.46 6.26 -16.11
C LEU A 156 3.47 5.37 -15.36
N PHE A 157 2.25 5.23 -15.91
CA PHE A 157 1.24 4.36 -15.36
C PHE A 157 1.72 2.91 -15.27
N ALA A 158 2.28 2.37 -16.35
CA ALA A 158 2.79 1.00 -16.39
C ALA A 158 3.92 0.79 -15.37
N PHE A 159 4.88 1.73 -15.29
CA PHE A 159 5.97 1.66 -14.33
C PHE A 159 5.46 1.69 -12.89
N ILE A 160 4.56 2.61 -12.54
CA ILE A 160 4.02 2.69 -11.17
C ILE A 160 3.22 1.43 -10.83
N ALA A 161 2.36 0.95 -11.73
CA ALA A 161 1.55 -0.24 -11.49
C ALA A 161 2.42 -1.50 -11.29
N LEU A 162 3.42 -1.73 -12.15
CA LEU A 162 4.29 -2.89 -12.04
C LEU A 162 5.20 -2.81 -10.80
N ASN A 163 5.74 -1.63 -10.50
CA ASN A 163 6.63 -1.42 -9.35
C ASN A 163 5.86 -1.53 -8.01
N ASN A 164 4.57 -1.23 -7.99
CA ASN A 164 3.68 -1.53 -6.85
C ASN A 164 3.34 -3.02 -6.74
N PHE A 165 3.09 -3.68 -7.87
CA PHE A 165 2.60 -5.05 -7.90
C PHE A 165 3.69 -6.10 -7.65
N LEU A 166 4.85 -6.00 -8.32
CA LEU A 166 5.88 -7.04 -8.32
C LEU A 166 6.44 -7.37 -6.93
N PRO A 167 6.75 -6.39 -6.04
CA PRO A 167 7.18 -6.70 -4.68
C PRO A 167 6.11 -7.46 -3.89
N SER A 168 4.84 -7.07 -4.03
CA SER A 168 3.71 -7.74 -3.38
C SER A 168 3.49 -9.15 -3.92
N LEU A 169 3.62 -9.34 -5.23
CA LEU A 169 3.49 -10.64 -5.90
C LEU A 169 4.46 -11.67 -5.30
N VAL A 170 5.72 -11.27 -5.12
CA VAL A 170 6.81 -12.16 -4.67
C VAL A 170 6.87 -12.27 -3.14
N LEU A 171 6.95 -11.13 -2.45
CA LEU A 171 7.20 -11.12 -1.00
C LEU A 171 5.90 -11.29 -0.19
N GLY A 172 4.75 -10.90 -0.75
CA GLY A 172 3.47 -10.90 -0.05
C GLY A 172 3.11 -12.25 0.59
N PRO A 173 3.04 -13.35 -0.18
CA PRO A 173 2.71 -14.66 0.36
C PRO A 173 3.69 -15.14 1.45
N VAL A 174 4.99 -14.87 1.26
CA VAL A 174 6.04 -15.26 2.21
C VAL A 174 5.85 -14.54 3.54
N LEU A 175 5.65 -13.22 3.50
CA LEU A 175 5.47 -12.39 4.69
C LEU A 175 4.14 -12.65 5.38
N ILE A 176 3.06 -12.90 4.62
CA ILE A 176 1.78 -13.28 5.22
C ILE A 176 1.94 -14.58 6.01
N LYS A 177 2.57 -15.60 5.41
CA LYS A 177 2.83 -16.88 6.08
C LYS A 177 3.66 -16.72 7.35
N LEU A 178 4.69 -15.87 7.30
CA LEU A 178 5.61 -15.62 8.41
C LEU A 178 4.93 -14.91 9.58
N PHE A 179 4.19 -13.82 9.32
CA PHE A 179 3.65 -12.97 10.37
C PHE A 179 2.27 -13.39 10.88
N TYR A 180 1.49 -14.14 10.10
CA TYR A 180 0.14 -14.51 10.48
C TYR A 180 0.03 -15.19 11.85
N PRO A 181 0.86 -16.19 12.23
CA PRO A 181 0.76 -16.83 13.55
C PRO A 181 0.95 -15.84 14.71
N MET A 182 1.93 -14.95 14.59
CA MET A 182 2.26 -13.93 15.60
C MET A 182 1.14 -12.89 15.72
N LEU A 183 0.66 -12.36 14.60
CA LEU A 183 -0.39 -11.34 14.58
C LEU A 183 -1.73 -11.90 15.07
N LYS A 184 -2.03 -13.15 14.73
CA LYS A 184 -3.22 -13.85 15.24
C LYS A 184 -3.17 -14.04 16.75
N LYS A 185 -2.05 -14.54 17.29
CA LYS A 185 -1.87 -14.72 18.74
C LYS A 185 -2.02 -13.40 19.50
N SER A 186 -1.52 -12.32 18.91
CA SER A 186 -1.61 -10.96 19.46
C SER A 186 -2.96 -10.29 19.24
N LYS A 187 -3.92 -11.00 18.61
CA LYS A 187 -5.25 -10.51 18.22
C LYS A 187 -5.19 -9.23 17.39
N LEU A 188 -4.14 -9.02 16.58
CA LEU A 188 -3.90 -7.78 15.82
C LEU A 188 -4.59 -7.74 14.45
N ILE A 189 -5.10 -8.88 13.97
CA ILE A 189 -5.75 -8.99 12.66
C ILE A 189 -7.10 -8.24 12.67
N TYR A 190 -7.38 -7.52 11.59
CA TYR A 190 -8.59 -6.75 11.37
C TYR A 190 -9.76 -7.67 11.05
N GLY A 191 -10.90 -7.46 11.72
CA GLY A 191 -12.12 -8.24 11.51
C GLY A 191 -12.03 -9.70 11.98
N ALA A 192 -11.01 -10.06 12.77
CA ALA A 192 -10.79 -11.39 13.35
C ALA A 192 -11.13 -11.45 14.84
#